data_AF-A0A6J5JPX5-F1
#
_entry.id   AF-A0A6J5JPX5-F1
#
_cell.length_a   1.000
_cell.length_b   1.000
_cell.length_c   1.000
_cell.angle_alpha   90.00
_cell.angle_beta   90.00
_cell.angle_gamma   90.00
#
_symmetry.space_group_name_H-M   'P 1'
#
loop_
_entity.id
_entity.type
_entity.pdbx_description
1 polymer ?
#
loop_
_entity_poly.entity_id
_entity_poly.type
_entity_poly.pdbx_seq_one_letter_code
_entity_poly.pdbx_strand_id
1 'polypeptide(L)'
;MERITANRWFLATVFLAVLTLVNAIGWVVFLPLKTIQTIVINQEKSGRLIADLNGTSSYVPDRDAVAYFLSEWINNVYDINASTIDNNLALAGKMTVGEATDQLNSLLHKENPYARLHDVPTLRRTFNRLTANFITDDTVIIRFNLTEREGPGSSPKVSAWAMTITYTRIPPTTIEQVKINPGGLYVKSFNVNQEQ
;
A
#
# COMPACT_ATOMS: atom_id res chain seq x y z
N MET A 1 63.02 -40.52 -1.26
CA MET A 1 62.30 -39.27 -0.96
C MET A 1 61.06 -39.06 -1.83
N GLU A 2 61.05 -39.54 -3.07
CA GLU A 2 59.96 -39.37 -4.05
C GLU A 2 58.59 -39.96 -3.64
N ARG A 3 58.55 -41.12 -2.95
CA ARG A 3 57.30 -41.71 -2.44
C ARG A 3 56.62 -40.88 -1.35
N ILE A 4 57.39 -40.16 -0.53
CA ILE A 4 56.85 -39.33 0.56
C ILE A 4 56.22 -38.06 -0.01
N THR A 5 56.85 -37.44 -1.00
CA THR A 5 56.28 -36.29 -1.72
C THR A 5 55.04 -36.69 -2.51
N ALA A 6 55.05 -37.84 -3.22
CA ALA A 6 53.88 -38.34 -3.95
C ALA A 6 52.68 -38.60 -3.03
N ASN A 7 52.91 -39.16 -1.83
CA ASN A 7 51.84 -39.43 -0.87
C ASN A 7 51.23 -38.15 -0.28
N ARG A 8 52.03 -37.09 -0.10
CA ARG A 8 51.54 -35.78 0.34
C ARG A 8 50.69 -35.07 -0.72
N TRP A 9 51.09 -35.16 -1.99
CA TRP A 9 50.31 -34.62 -3.10
C TRP A 9 49.00 -35.37 -3.30
N PHE A 10 49.01 -36.70 -3.15
CA PHE A 10 47.78 -37.49 -3.18
C PHE A 10 46.80 -37.06 -2.07
N LEU A 11 47.29 -36.90 -0.84
CA LEU A 11 46.46 -36.41 0.27
C LEU A 11 45.89 -35.02 0.02
N ALA A 12 46.69 -34.10 -0.52
CA ALA A 12 46.26 -32.75 -0.85
C ALA A 12 45.16 -32.75 -1.93
N THR A 13 45.30 -33.59 -2.96
CA THR A 13 44.29 -33.73 -4.02
C THR A 13 42.99 -34.32 -3.49
N VAL A 14 43.05 -35.34 -2.63
CA VAL A 14 41.84 -35.92 -2.00
C VAL A 14 41.15 -34.89 -1.12
N PHE A 15 41.90 -34.11 -0.34
CA PHE A 15 41.34 -33.04 0.48
C PHE A 15 40.64 -31.96 -0.36
N LEU A 16 41.27 -31.52 -1.44
CA LEU A 16 40.68 -30.54 -2.37
C LEU A 16 39.44 -31.10 -3.08
N ALA A 17 39.44 -32.38 -3.45
CA ALA A 17 38.28 -33.03 -4.07
C ALA A 17 37.08 -33.11 -3.11
N VAL A 18 37.33 -33.38 -1.82
CA VAL A 18 36.27 -33.35 -0.80
C VAL A 18 35.73 -31.93 -0.61
N LEU A 19 36.62 -30.92 -0.58
CA LEU A 19 36.22 -29.53 -0.41
C LEU A 19 35.34 -29.02 -1.57
N THR A 20 35.68 -29.36 -2.81
CA THR A 20 34.87 -28.98 -3.98
C THR A 20 33.54 -29.71 -4.00
N LEU A 21 33.48 -30.96 -3.54
CA LEU A 21 32.24 -31.73 -3.43
C LEU A 21 31.28 -31.11 -2.41
N VAL A 22 31.78 -30.70 -1.24
CA VAL A 22 31.00 -29.98 -0.22
C VAL A 22 30.50 -28.63 -0.77
N ASN A 23 31.31 -27.92 -1.53
CA ASN A 23 30.90 -26.65 -2.16
C ASN A 23 29.78 -26.87 -3.19
N ALA A 24 29.90 -27.89 -4.04
CA ALA A 24 28.88 -28.25 -5.02
C ALA A 24 27.54 -28.63 -4.38
N ILE A 25 27.57 -29.39 -3.28
CA ILE A 25 26.36 -29.69 -2.48
C ILE A 25 25.76 -28.40 -1.92
N GLY A 26 26.60 -27.47 -1.43
CA GLY A 26 26.15 -26.15 -1.00
C GLY A 26 25.37 -25.42 -2.08
N TRP A 27 25.86 -25.37 -3.32
CA TRP A 27 25.12 -24.77 -4.43
C TRP A 27 23.78 -25.45 -4.67
N VAL A 28 23.71 -26.78 -4.70
CA VAL A 28 22.45 -27.51 -4.93
C VAL A 28 21.44 -27.28 -3.80
N VAL A 29 21.89 -27.18 -2.55
CA VAL A 29 21.04 -26.99 -1.36
C VAL A 29 20.60 -25.52 -1.19
N PHE A 30 21.43 -24.55 -1.58
CA PHE A 30 21.13 -23.12 -1.43
C PHE A 30 20.47 -22.48 -2.67
N LEU A 31 20.57 -23.08 -3.86
CA LEU A 31 19.88 -22.58 -5.06
C LEU A 31 18.34 -22.56 -5.02
N PRO A 32 17.61 -23.43 -4.28
CA PRO A 32 16.15 -23.42 -4.29
C PRO A 32 15.51 -22.36 -3.37
N LEU A 33 16.25 -21.36 -2.87
CA LEU A 33 15.75 -20.36 -1.91
C LEU A 33 14.81 -19.28 -2.49
N LYS A 34 14.45 -19.34 -3.77
CA LYS A 34 13.38 -18.50 -4.33
C LYS A 34 12.10 -19.31 -4.46
N THR A 35 11.40 -19.50 -3.36
CA THR A 35 9.99 -19.92 -3.40
C THR A 35 9.17 -18.79 -4.00
N ILE A 36 8.78 -18.92 -5.27
CA ILE A 36 7.83 -18.02 -5.93
C ILE A 36 6.48 -18.28 -5.25
N GLN A 37 6.11 -17.44 -4.29
CA GLN A 37 4.78 -17.46 -3.71
C GLN A 37 3.82 -16.75 -4.65
N THR A 38 2.72 -17.43 -4.93
CA THR A 38 1.81 -17.08 -6.01
C THR A 38 0.57 -16.46 -5.36
N ILE A 39 0.30 -15.18 -5.62
CA ILE A 39 -0.83 -14.45 -5.03
C ILE A 39 -1.87 -14.10 -6.11
N VAL A 40 -3.04 -14.73 -6.06
CA VAL A 40 -4.23 -14.32 -6.83
C VAL A 40 -4.87 -13.14 -6.11
N ILE A 41 -5.36 -12.14 -6.82
CA ILE A 41 -6.14 -11.07 -6.20
C ILE A 41 -7.54 -11.17 -6.78
N ASN A 42 -8.51 -11.47 -5.92
CA ASN A 42 -9.91 -11.54 -6.28
C ASN A 42 -10.52 -10.16 -6.13
N GLN A 43 -11.18 -9.68 -7.18
CA GLN A 43 -11.87 -8.40 -7.18
C GLN A 43 -13.35 -8.61 -6.89
N GLU A 44 -13.84 -7.96 -5.84
CA GLU A 44 -15.26 -7.93 -5.51
C GLU A 44 -16.01 -6.96 -6.45
N LYS A 45 -17.33 -7.11 -6.63
CA LYS A 45 -18.14 -6.22 -7.48
C LYS A 45 -18.05 -4.72 -7.11
N SER A 46 -17.58 -4.41 -5.91
CA SER A 46 -17.33 -3.05 -5.40
C SER A 46 -16.01 -2.44 -5.88
N GLY A 47 -15.15 -3.22 -6.54
CA GLY A 47 -13.77 -2.84 -6.87
C GLY A 47 -12.76 -3.16 -5.75
N ARG A 48 -13.21 -3.65 -4.59
CA ARG A 48 -12.32 -4.03 -3.49
C ARG A 48 -11.46 -5.23 -3.87
N LEU A 49 -10.17 -5.13 -3.60
CA LEU A 49 -9.19 -6.19 -3.84
C LEU A 49 -9.04 -7.06 -2.60
N ILE A 50 -9.29 -8.37 -2.73
CA ILE A 50 -9.07 -9.37 -1.69
C ILE A 50 -7.88 -10.24 -2.12
N ALA A 51 -6.84 -10.28 -1.29
CA ALA A 51 -5.70 -11.14 -1.53
C ALA A 51 -6.09 -12.62 -1.33
N ASP A 52 -5.93 -13.42 -2.37
CA ASP A 52 -6.06 -14.87 -2.36
C ASP A 52 -4.67 -15.49 -2.59
N LEU A 53 -4.14 -16.19 -1.58
CA LEU A 53 -2.71 -16.53 -1.48
C LEU A 53 -2.28 -17.72 -2.37
N ASN A 54 -3.05 -18.06 -3.41
CA ASN A 54 -2.98 -19.35 -4.11
C ASN A 54 -2.65 -19.33 -5.62
N GLY A 55 -2.16 -18.25 -6.24
CA GLY A 55 -1.94 -18.30 -7.69
C GLY A 55 -1.17 -17.17 -8.34
N THR A 56 -0.50 -17.47 -9.45
CA THR A 56 0.58 -16.65 -9.99
C THR A 56 -0.01 -15.63 -10.94
N SER A 57 -0.23 -14.39 -10.49
CA SER A 57 -0.29 -13.30 -11.45
C SER A 57 0.19 -12.00 -10.83
N SER A 58 0.97 -11.25 -11.61
CA SER A 58 1.17 -9.82 -11.39
C SER A 58 -0.18 -9.13 -11.57
N TYR A 59 -1.05 -9.18 -10.56
CA TYR A 59 -2.36 -8.54 -10.64
C TYR A 59 -2.19 -7.06 -10.95
N VAL A 60 -2.75 -6.63 -12.07
CA VAL A 60 -2.81 -5.22 -12.46
C VAL A 60 -4.21 -4.74 -12.08
N PRO A 61 -4.33 -3.78 -11.14
CA PRO A 61 -5.62 -3.19 -10.79
C PRO A 61 -6.28 -2.59 -12.02
N ASP A 62 -7.56 -2.88 -12.22
CA ASP A 62 -8.37 -2.20 -13.21
C ASP A 62 -8.78 -0.80 -12.71
N ARG A 63 -9.50 -0.05 -13.55
CA ARG A 63 -9.94 1.31 -13.22
C ARG A 63 -10.89 1.35 -12.02
N ASP A 64 -11.74 0.34 -11.84
CA ASP A 64 -12.68 0.30 -10.72
C ASP A 64 -11.95 0.04 -9.39
N ALA A 65 -10.94 -0.83 -9.40
CA ALA A 65 -10.08 -1.08 -8.26
C ALA A 65 -9.24 0.14 -7.89
N VAL A 66 -8.69 0.86 -8.88
CA VAL A 66 -7.98 2.13 -8.64
C VAL A 66 -8.93 3.16 -8.03
N ALA A 67 -10.12 3.33 -8.61
CA ALA A 67 -11.10 4.28 -8.09
C ALA A 67 -11.51 3.93 -6.66
N TYR A 68 -11.72 2.66 -6.35
CA TYR A 68 -12.00 2.20 -4.98
C TYR A 68 -10.84 2.51 -4.03
N PHE A 69 -9.61 2.12 -4.38
CA PHE A 69 -8.42 2.37 -3.56
C PHE A 69 -8.24 3.86 -3.23
N LEU A 70 -8.34 4.73 -4.24
CA LEU A 70 -8.20 6.17 -4.04
C LEU A 70 -9.34 6.75 -3.20
N SER A 71 -10.55 6.23 -3.35
CA SER A 71 -11.71 6.64 -2.53
C SER A 71 -11.52 6.24 -1.07
N GLU A 72 -11.02 5.03 -0.82
CA GLU A 72 -10.70 4.54 0.51
C GLU A 72 -9.57 5.36 1.14
N TRP A 73 -8.58 5.77 0.35
CA TRP A 73 -7.54 6.68 0.80
C TRP A 73 -8.11 8.05 1.20
N ILE A 74 -8.97 8.67 0.38
CA ILE A 74 -9.63 9.93 0.76
C ILE A 74 -10.46 9.76 2.02
N ASN A 75 -11.20 8.64 2.16
CA ASN A 75 -11.94 8.32 3.37
C ASN A 75 -11.01 8.28 4.59
N ASN A 76 -9.86 7.61 4.49
CA ASN A 76 -8.88 7.56 5.58
C ASN A 76 -8.27 8.93 5.94
N VAL A 77 -8.20 9.86 4.99
CA VAL A 77 -7.72 11.24 5.23
C VAL A 77 -8.80 12.12 5.89
N TYR A 78 -10.06 12.00 5.46
CA TYR A 78 -11.13 12.94 5.85
C TYR A 78 -12.14 12.38 6.86
N ASP A 79 -12.23 11.08 7.08
CA ASP A 79 -13.12 10.51 8.08
C ASP A 79 -12.64 10.91 9.48
N ILE A 80 -13.48 11.65 10.20
CA ILE A 80 -13.20 12.08 11.57
C ILE A 80 -14.13 11.31 12.48
N ASN A 81 -13.52 10.46 13.30
CA ASN A 81 -14.19 9.74 14.37
C ASN A 81 -13.15 9.40 15.45
N ALA A 82 -13.45 9.72 16.71
CA ALA A 82 -12.54 9.53 17.84
C ALA A 82 -12.04 8.08 17.98
N SER A 83 -12.81 7.08 17.53
CA SER A 83 -12.41 5.67 17.65
C SER A 83 -11.51 5.15 16.52
N THR A 84 -11.45 5.83 15.38
CA THR A 84 -10.78 5.32 14.15
C THR A 84 -9.71 6.24 13.59
N ILE A 85 -9.67 7.51 14.02
CA ILE A 85 -8.81 8.54 13.43
C ILE A 85 -7.32 8.13 13.39
N ASP A 86 -6.77 7.58 14.47
CA ASP A 86 -5.35 7.20 14.53
C ASP A 86 -4.99 6.14 13.50
N ASN A 87 -5.85 5.12 13.37
CA ASN A 87 -5.64 4.05 12.40
C ASN A 87 -5.84 4.57 10.96
N ASN A 88 -6.87 5.37 10.73
CA ASN A 88 -7.17 5.95 9.42
C ASN A 88 -6.01 6.81 8.91
N LEU A 89 -5.51 7.75 9.74
CA LEU A 89 -4.40 8.62 9.36
C LEU A 89 -3.09 7.85 9.18
N ALA A 90 -2.83 6.84 10.02
CA ALA A 90 -1.66 5.97 9.85
C ALA A 90 -1.71 5.17 8.54
N LEU A 91 -2.88 4.66 8.15
CA LEU A 91 -3.08 3.98 6.87
C LEU A 91 -2.93 4.96 5.70
N ALA A 92 -3.55 6.15 5.78
CA ALA A 92 -3.42 7.18 4.75
C ALA A 92 -1.96 7.56 4.50
N GLY A 93 -1.16 7.73 5.57
CA GLY A 93 0.27 8.01 5.46
C GLY A 93 1.05 6.90 4.75
N LYS A 94 0.79 5.62 5.09
CA LYS A 94 1.43 4.45 4.45
C LYS A 94 1.13 4.30 2.96
N MET A 95 0.03 4.90 2.49
CA MET A 95 -0.40 4.83 1.09
C MET A 95 0.11 6.02 0.25
N THR A 96 0.92 6.92 0.81
CA THR A 96 1.55 8.03 0.10
C THR A 96 3.02 7.78 -0.19
N VAL A 97 3.53 8.32 -1.30
CA VAL A 97 4.95 8.32 -1.67
C VAL A 97 5.34 9.65 -2.30
N GLY A 98 6.62 10.04 -2.16
CA GLY A 98 7.13 11.26 -2.78
C GLY A 98 6.43 12.52 -2.26
N GLU A 99 6.03 13.40 -3.17
CA GLU A 99 5.42 14.70 -2.84
C GLU A 99 4.11 14.58 -2.03
N ALA A 100 3.33 13.52 -2.26
CA ALA A 100 2.08 13.30 -1.55
C ALA A 100 2.25 13.20 -0.03
N THR A 101 3.39 12.72 0.47
CA THR A 101 3.65 12.63 1.91
C THR A 101 3.73 14.03 2.53
N ASP A 102 4.42 14.96 1.87
CA ASP A 102 4.54 16.35 2.34
C ASP A 102 3.21 17.11 2.18
N GLN A 103 2.49 16.88 1.07
CA GLN A 103 1.16 17.42 0.84
C GLN A 103 0.16 16.94 1.91
N LEU A 104 0.19 15.65 2.26
CA LEU A 104 -0.65 15.09 3.32
C LEU A 104 -0.32 15.70 4.67
N ASN A 105 0.96 15.80 5.03
CA ASN A 105 1.38 16.44 6.29
C ASN A 105 0.94 17.90 6.39
N SER A 106 1.02 18.63 5.28
CA SER A 106 0.57 20.02 5.18
C SER A 106 -0.96 20.13 5.32
N LEU A 107 -1.70 19.22 4.69
CA LEU A 107 -3.16 19.14 4.80
C LEU A 107 -3.58 18.83 6.24
N LEU A 108 -2.94 17.86 6.90
CA LEU A 108 -3.24 17.48 8.28
C LEU A 108 -2.90 18.60 9.28
N HIS A 109 -1.84 19.37 9.05
CA HIS A 109 -1.55 20.57 9.84
C HIS A 109 -2.63 21.65 9.67
N LYS A 110 -3.12 21.85 8.45
CA LYS A 110 -4.15 22.85 8.14
C LYS A 110 -5.51 22.47 8.72
N GLU A 111 -5.95 21.23 8.54
CA GLU A 111 -7.26 20.74 9.01
C GLU A 111 -7.27 20.44 10.52
N ASN A 112 -6.13 20.01 11.06
CA ASN A 112 -5.90 19.62 12.45
C ASN A 112 -7.09 18.83 13.08
N PRO A 113 -7.34 17.60 12.61
CA PRO A 113 -8.52 16.84 13.01
C PRO A 113 -8.50 16.47 14.50
N TYR A 114 -7.32 16.38 15.13
CA TYR A 114 -7.17 16.15 16.56
C TYR A 114 -7.66 17.33 17.40
N ALA A 115 -7.31 18.57 17.02
CA ALA A 115 -7.84 19.76 17.71
C ALA A 115 -9.37 19.83 17.59
N ARG A 116 -9.91 19.54 16.41
CA ARG A 116 -11.37 19.53 16.21
C ARG A 116 -12.09 18.48 17.06
N LEU A 117 -11.51 17.29 17.20
CA LEU A 117 -12.05 16.26 18.10
C LEU A 117 -11.89 16.61 19.58
N HIS A 118 -10.81 17.31 19.95
CA HIS A 118 -10.63 17.80 21.30
C HIS A 118 -11.73 18.83 21.66
N ASP A 119 -12.02 19.76 20.75
CA ASP A 119 -13.04 20.79 20.94
C ASP A 119 -14.47 20.23 20.90
N VAL A 120 -14.72 19.25 20.00
CA VAL A 120 -16.02 18.60 19.84
C VAL A 120 -15.82 17.07 19.80
N PRO A 121 -15.83 16.37 20.95
CA PRO A 121 -15.58 14.93 21.02
C PRO A 121 -16.61 14.06 20.27
N THR A 122 -17.81 14.59 20.07
CA THR A 122 -18.89 13.93 19.34
C THR A 122 -18.88 14.22 17.84
N LEU A 123 -17.89 14.98 17.34
CA LEU A 123 -17.74 15.28 15.93
C LEU A 123 -17.57 14.00 15.11
N ARG A 124 -18.39 13.89 14.08
CA ARG A 124 -18.28 12.88 13.04
C ARG A 124 -18.24 13.56 11.68
N ARG A 125 -17.24 13.24 10.88
CA ARG A 125 -17.16 13.64 9.47
C ARG A 125 -17.11 12.37 8.64
N THR A 126 -18.04 12.22 7.70
CA THR A 126 -18.13 11.04 6.83
C THR A 126 -17.91 11.43 5.38
N PHE A 127 -17.09 10.65 4.68
CA PHE A 127 -16.84 10.79 3.26
C PHE A 127 -17.90 10.07 2.43
N ASN A 128 -18.39 10.73 1.38
CA ASN A 128 -19.31 10.15 0.41
C ASN A 128 -18.84 10.44 -1.02
N ARG A 129 -18.36 9.42 -1.72
CA ARG A 129 -17.95 9.54 -3.13
C ARG A 129 -19.14 9.82 -4.03
N LEU A 130 -19.02 10.83 -4.89
CA LEU A 130 -19.99 11.13 -5.96
C LEU A 130 -19.56 10.50 -7.28
N THR A 131 -18.38 10.87 -7.78
CA THR A 131 -17.85 10.38 -9.07
C THR A 131 -16.34 10.19 -9.00
N ALA A 132 -15.82 9.30 -9.84
CA ALA A 132 -14.38 9.13 -10.07
C ALA A 132 -14.16 9.11 -11.59
N ASN A 133 -13.41 10.08 -12.11
CA ASN A 133 -13.15 10.21 -13.54
C ASN A 133 -11.64 10.18 -13.80
N PHE A 134 -11.21 9.36 -14.74
CA PHE A 134 -9.81 9.27 -15.15
C PHE A 134 -9.49 10.40 -16.14
N ILE A 135 -8.52 11.24 -15.81
CA ILE A 135 -8.03 12.31 -16.69
C ILE A 135 -6.96 11.74 -17.62
N THR A 136 -6.03 10.98 -17.04
CA THR A 136 -4.98 10.21 -17.71
C THR A 136 -4.97 8.80 -17.13
N ASP A 137 -4.07 7.94 -17.60
CA ASP A 137 -3.96 6.59 -17.05
C ASP A 137 -3.48 6.57 -15.58
N ASP A 138 -2.77 7.60 -15.13
CA ASP A 138 -2.20 7.72 -13.78
C ASP A 138 -2.84 8.81 -12.90
N THR A 139 -3.83 9.54 -13.42
CA THR A 139 -4.45 10.67 -12.73
C THR A 139 -5.97 10.58 -12.75
N VAL A 140 -6.59 10.70 -11.57
CA VAL A 140 -8.03 10.58 -11.35
C VAL A 140 -8.54 11.82 -10.63
N ILE A 141 -9.67 12.36 -11.08
CA ILE A 141 -10.44 13.35 -10.33
C ILE A 141 -11.62 12.67 -9.63
N ILE A 142 -11.66 12.77 -8.30
CA ILE A 142 -12.72 12.22 -7.47
C ILE A 142 -13.51 13.39 -6.88
N ARG A 143 -14.82 13.42 -7.17
CA ARG A 143 -15.75 14.33 -6.52
C ARG A 143 -16.42 13.62 -5.35
N PHE A 144 -16.53 14.32 -4.23
CA PHE A 144 -17.09 13.76 -3.01
C PHE A 144 -17.73 14.83 -2.14
N ASN A 145 -18.65 14.39 -1.28
CA ASN A 145 -19.22 15.19 -0.23
C ASN A 145 -18.65 14.78 1.12
N LEU A 146 -18.35 15.77 1.95
CA LEU A 146 -18.09 15.57 3.38
C LEU A 146 -19.32 15.99 4.15
N THR A 147 -19.84 15.07 4.96
CA THR A 147 -20.96 15.31 5.85
C THR A 147 -20.45 15.38 7.28
N GLU A 148 -20.54 16.55 7.90
CA GLU A 148 -20.17 16.76 9.30
C GLU A 148 -21.40 16.77 10.20
N ARG A 149 -21.28 16.13 11.37
CA ARG A 149 -22.22 16.21 12.48
C ARG A 149 -21.45 16.40 13.77
N GLU A 150 -21.82 17.42 14.54
CA GLU A 150 -21.18 17.74 15.81
C GLU A 150 -21.73 16.91 16.98
N GLY A 151 -22.89 16.27 16.81
CA GLY A 151 -23.47 15.38 17.82
C GLY A 151 -24.84 14.82 17.47
N PRO A 152 -25.41 13.96 18.33
CA PRO A 152 -26.75 13.40 18.14
C PRO A 152 -27.80 14.51 18.02
N GLY A 153 -28.56 14.52 16.91
CA GLY A 153 -29.58 15.54 16.64
C GLY A 153 -29.08 16.83 15.98
N SER A 154 -27.76 16.98 15.76
CA SER A 154 -27.22 18.11 14.99
C SER A 154 -27.57 18.01 13.51
N SER A 155 -27.88 19.16 12.90
CA SER A 155 -28.10 19.25 11.46
C SER A 155 -26.80 18.93 10.72
N PRO A 156 -26.82 17.99 9.75
CA PRO A 156 -25.62 17.65 9.00
C PRO A 156 -25.18 18.83 8.13
N LYS A 157 -23.90 19.22 8.25
CA LYS A 157 -23.28 20.19 7.34
C LYS A 157 -22.63 19.43 6.19
N VAL A 158 -23.13 19.64 4.98
CA VAL A 158 -22.60 19.00 3.77
C VAL A 158 -21.73 20.01 3.02
N SER A 159 -20.56 19.57 2.57
CA SER A 159 -19.66 20.35 1.71
C SER A 159 -19.19 19.48 0.54
N ALA A 160 -19.17 20.05 -0.66
CA ALA A 160 -18.75 19.38 -1.88
C ALA A 160 -17.29 19.70 -2.20
N TRP A 161 -16.55 18.69 -2.66
CA TRP A 161 -15.13 18.75 -2.90
C TRP A 161 -14.76 17.97 -4.16
N ALA A 162 -13.70 18.43 -4.82
CA ALA A 162 -13.03 17.72 -5.90
C ALA A 162 -11.56 17.57 -5.57
N MET A 163 -11.06 16.34 -5.69
CA MET A 163 -9.64 16.04 -5.52
C MET A 163 -9.09 15.38 -6.78
N THR A 164 -8.02 15.97 -7.31
CA THR A 164 -7.23 15.38 -8.39
C THR A 164 -6.06 14.66 -7.76
N ILE A 165 -5.91 13.37 -8.06
CA ILE A 165 -4.89 12.50 -7.48
C ILE A 165 -4.10 11.86 -8.61
N THR A 166 -2.78 12.03 -8.58
CA THR A 166 -1.85 11.26 -9.40
C THR A 166 -1.32 10.10 -8.55
N TYR A 167 -1.41 8.88 -9.08
CA TYR A 167 -1.03 7.66 -8.39
C TYR A 167 0.10 6.93 -9.13
N THR A 168 0.76 6.02 -8.43
CA THR A 168 1.78 5.15 -9.00
C THR A 168 1.61 3.72 -8.51
N ARG A 169 2.16 2.77 -9.26
CA ARG A 169 2.12 1.35 -8.90
C ARG A 169 3.50 0.84 -8.54
N ILE A 170 3.64 0.39 -7.30
CA ILE A 170 4.81 -0.29 -6.75
C ILE A 170 4.33 -1.69 -6.33
N PRO A 171 4.56 -2.73 -7.16
CA PRO A 171 4.09 -4.07 -6.86
C PRO A 171 4.63 -4.58 -5.52
N PRO A 172 3.78 -5.17 -4.67
CA PRO A 172 4.24 -5.70 -3.39
C PRO A 172 5.17 -6.90 -3.61
N THR A 173 6.19 -7.01 -2.78
CA THR A 173 7.20 -8.10 -2.85
C THR A 173 7.09 -9.09 -1.70
N THR A 174 6.31 -8.75 -0.66
CA THR A 174 6.08 -9.60 0.51
C THR A 174 4.59 -9.86 0.72
N ILE A 175 4.26 -10.97 1.40
CA ILE A 175 2.87 -11.34 1.74
C ILE A 175 2.21 -10.26 2.61
N GLU A 176 2.96 -9.66 3.53
CA GLU A 176 2.44 -8.61 4.42
C GLU A 176 2.04 -7.36 3.62
N GLN A 177 2.85 -6.98 2.63
CA GLN A 177 2.54 -5.87 1.73
C GLN A 177 1.29 -6.17 0.89
N VAL A 178 1.14 -7.41 0.43
CA VAL A 178 -0.05 -7.84 -0.33
C VAL A 178 -1.32 -7.74 0.49
N LYS A 179 -1.28 -8.10 1.79
CA LYS A 179 -2.45 -8.02 2.66
C LYS A 179 -2.94 -6.58 2.84
N ILE A 180 -2.01 -5.63 2.86
CA ILE A 180 -2.32 -4.20 3.08
C ILE A 180 -2.67 -3.50 1.76
N ASN A 181 -1.91 -3.77 0.71
CA ASN A 181 -2.03 -3.12 -0.59
C ASN A 181 -1.78 -4.15 -1.71
N PRO A 182 -2.78 -5.00 -2.02
CA PRO A 182 -2.65 -6.05 -3.03
C PRO A 182 -2.39 -5.47 -4.42
N GLY A 183 -2.96 -4.30 -4.73
CA GLY A 183 -2.77 -3.63 -6.01
C GLY A 183 -1.42 -2.93 -6.18
N GLY A 184 -0.69 -2.72 -5.07
CA GLY A 184 0.54 -1.94 -5.05
C GLY A 184 0.33 -0.47 -5.44
N LEU A 185 -0.84 0.10 -5.17
CA LEU A 185 -1.18 1.47 -5.55
C LEU A 185 -0.72 2.45 -4.47
N TYR A 186 -0.13 3.57 -4.87
CA TYR A 186 0.30 4.63 -3.95
C TYR A 186 -0.06 5.99 -4.51
N VAL A 187 -0.44 6.92 -3.64
CA VAL A 187 -0.67 8.31 -4.02
C VAL A 187 0.67 9.02 -4.14
N LYS A 188 0.94 9.61 -5.31
CA LYS A 188 2.21 10.29 -5.64
C LYS A 188 2.10 11.80 -5.46
N SER A 189 0.97 12.38 -5.85
CA SER A 189 0.62 13.77 -5.58
C SER A 189 -0.89 13.95 -5.62
N PHE A 190 -1.40 14.99 -4.97
CA PHE A 190 -2.81 15.33 -5.00
C PHE A 190 -3.04 16.84 -4.86
N ASN A 191 -4.17 17.30 -5.37
CA ASN A 191 -4.66 18.65 -5.18
C ASN A 191 -6.16 18.59 -4.83
N VAL A 192 -6.58 19.37 -3.83
CA VAL A 192 -7.94 19.37 -3.33
C VAL A 192 -8.55 20.76 -3.38
N ASN A 193 -9.76 20.86 -3.92
CA ASN A 193 -10.52 22.10 -4.03
C ASN A 193 -11.95 21.89 -3.52
N GLN A 194 -12.49 22.89 -2.83
CA GLN A 194 -13.89 22.89 -2.44
C GLN A 194 -14.74 23.38 -3.63
N GLU A 195 -15.79 22.64 -3.97
CA GLU A 195 -16.75 23.06 -4.99
C GLU A 195 -17.70 24.10 -4.36
N GLN A 196 -17.88 25.25 -5.03
CA GLN A 196 -18.74 26.35 -4.59
C GLN A 196 -20.21 26.08 -4.91
#